data_AF-A0A150VD44-F1
#
_entry.id   AF-A0A150VD44-F1
#
_cell.length_a   1.000
_cell.length_b   1.000
_cell.length_c   1.000
_cell.angle_alpha   90.00
_cell.angle_beta   90.00
_cell.angle_gamma   90.00
#
_symmetry.space_group_name_H-M   'P 1'
#
loop_
_entity.id
_entity.type
_entity.pdbx_description
1 polymer ?
#
loop_
_entity_poly.entity_id
_entity_poly.type
_entity_poly.pdbx_seq_one_letter_code
_entity_poly.pdbx_strand_id
1 'polypeptide(L)'
;MGWLDYLTDITSAFAIGETAADHPPADETTGDNAAPRGGVSTKSPASGTDEESGSEKEANDADTEKSQGGNEEEEEEEDEKGGDDEEEEEEEVEDLKPKFEEECMKTQECAPLKHHYEECAERVQQQVEEHGKAQEDCVEEFFHMMHCASQCAAPKLFRALR
;
A
#
# COMPACT_ATOMS: atom_id res chain seq x y z
N MET A 1 -4.12 19.04 45.72
CA MET A 1 -3.99 18.93 44.25
C MET A 1 -5.20 18.14 43.79
N GLY A 2 -6.32 18.84 43.67
CA GLY A 2 -7.61 18.22 43.37
C GLY A 2 -7.84 18.16 41.86
N TRP A 3 -8.77 17.31 41.42
CA TRP A 3 -9.22 17.24 40.02
C TRP A 3 -9.72 18.59 39.46
N LEU A 4 -10.13 19.51 40.33
CA LEU A 4 -10.48 20.89 39.99
C LEU A 4 -9.25 21.74 39.60
N ASP A 5 -8.07 21.50 40.18
CA ASP A 5 -6.84 22.18 39.76
C ASP A 5 -6.48 21.80 38.31
N TYR A 6 -6.61 20.52 37.96
CA TYR A 6 -6.31 20.00 36.63
C TYR A 6 -7.22 20.59 35.53
N LEU A 7 -8.52 20.77 35.84
CA LEU A 7 -9.44 21.42 34.91
C LEU A 7 -9.14 22.91 34.73
N THR A 8 -8.69 23.58 35.81
CA THR A 8 -8.33 25.00 35.75
C THR A 8 -7.07 25.22 34.90
N ASP A 9 -6.05 24.35 35.03
CA ASP A 9 -4.85 24.38 34.20
C ASP A 9 -5.13 24.13 32.71
N ILE A 10 -6.04 23.20 32.38
CA ILE A 10 -6.42 22.95 30.98
C ILE A 10 -7.15 24.14 30.37
N THR A 11 -8.05 24.79 31.13
CA THR A 11 -8.78 25.97 30.62
C THR A 11 -7.88 27.20 30.47
N SER A 12 -6.83 27.33 31.30
CA SER A 12 -5.81 28.36 31.19
C SER A 12 -4.96 28.20 29.92
N ALA A 13 -4.61 26.96 29.56
CA ALA A 13 -3.80 26.67 28.36
C ALA A 13 -4.51 27.02 27.04
N PHE A 14 -5.85 27.05 27.02
CA PHE A 14 -6.64 27.41 25.83
C PHE A 14 -6.99 28.90 25.72
N ALA A 15 -6.69 29.72 26.74
CA ALA A 15 -7.07 31.14 26.77
C ALA A 15 -6.00 32.09 26.17
N ILE A 16 -4.89 31.57 25.66
CA ILE A 16 -3.85 32.39 25.02
C ILE A 16 -4.05 32.36 23.50
N GLY A 17 -5.08 33.05 23.03
CA GLY A 17 -5.41 33.11 21.61
C GLY A 17 -6.46 34.15 21.25
N GLU A 18 -6.44 35.32 21.90
CA GLU A 18 -7.27 36.47 21.50
C GLU A 18 -6.40 37.60 20.94
N THR A 19 -6.67 37.91 19.69
CA THR A 19 -5.96 38.80 18.77
C THR A 19 -6.17 40.28 19.10
N ALA A 20 -5.09 41.06 19.23
CA ALA A 20 -5.12 42.51 19.11
C ALA A 20 -4.11 42.95 18.04
N ALA A 21 -4.64 43.53 16.96
CA ALA A 21 -3.91 44.05 15.83
C ALA A 21 -3.25 45.40 16.15
N ASP A 22 -1.94 45.53 15.94
CA ASP A 22 -1.24 46.75 15.51
C ASP A 22 0.21 46.40 15.07
N HIS A 23 0.68 46.89 13.93
CA HIS A 23 2.05 46.73 13.37
C HIS A 23 2.54 48.14 12.97
N PRO A 24 3.86 48.45 12.84
CA PRO A 24 5.10 47.84 13.39
C PRO A 24 6.09 48.96 13.92
N PRO A 25 7.41 48.77 14.19
CA PRO A 25 8.45 48.21 13.31
C PRO A 25 9.42 47.18 13.95
N ALA A 26 10.04 46.38 13.07
CA ALA A 26 11.37 45.71 13.10
C ALA A 26 12.17 45.72 14.41
N ASP A 27 12.75 44.63 14.88
CA ASP A 27 13.82 43.84 14.25
C ASP A 27 14.15 42.60 15.13
N GLU A 28 14.89 41.64 14.57
CA GLU A 28 15.61 40.53 15.21
C GLU A 28 14.89 39.25 15.73
N THR A 29 15.03 38.21 14.91
CA THR A 29 15.53 36.86 15.23
C THR A 29 14.62 35.81 15.89
N THR A 30 14.65 34.64 15.22
CA THR A 30 14.68 33.27 15.77
C THR A 30 13.38 32.46 15.64
N GLY A 31 13.51 31.30 14.99
CA GLY A 31 12.74 30.12 15.38
C GLY A 31 11.70 29.62 14.38
N ASP A 32 12.19 28.84 13.42
CA ASP A 32 11.55 27.65 12.83
C ASP A 32 10.03 27.46 12.95
N ASN A 33 9.34 27.63 11.83
CA ASN A 33 8.14 26.83 11.50
C ASN A 33 8.05 26.67 9.98
N ALA A 34 8.96 25.86 9.43
CA ALA A 34 8.81 25.35 8.08
C ALA A 34 7.77 24.23 8.09
N ALA A 35 6.72 24.39 7.29
CA ALA A 35 5.77 23.32 6.94
C ALA A 35 6.54 22.05 6.51
N PRO A 36 6.05 20.83 6.80
CA PRO A 36 6.75 19.62 6.44
C PRO A 36 6.82 19.52 4.91
N ARG A 37 8.00 19.80 4.36
CA ARG A 37 8.31 19.52 2.97
C ARG A 37 8.61 18.03 2.89
N GLY A 38 7.67 17.25 2.33
CA GLY A 38 7.93 15.88 1.91
C GLY A 38 9.04 15.89 0.87
N GLY A 39 10.27 15.66 1.30
CA GLY A 39 11.44 15.52 0.46
C GLY A 39 11.99 14.11 0.63
N VAL A 40 12.06 13.36 -0.46
CA VAL A 40 12.88 12.14 -0.49
C VAL A 40 14.34 12.55 -0.30
N SER A 41 14.94 12.13 0.80
CA SER A 41 16.36 12.38 1.07
C SER A 41 17.19 11.53 0.11
N THR A 42 17.55 12.08 -1.04
CA THR A 42 18.42 11.39 -2.01
C THR A 42 19.90 11.39 -1.58
N LYS A 43 20.21 11.64 -0.29
CA LYS A 43 21.58 11.84 0.18
C LYS A 43 21.95 11.17 1.50
N SER A 44 21.06 10.45 2.16
CA SER A 44 21.40 9.52 3.26
C SER A 44 20.23 8.59 3.57
N PRO A 45 20.39 7.26 3.60
CA PRO A 45 19.39 6.38 4.19
C PRO A 45 19.21 6.71 5.68
N ALA A 46 17.99 6.54 6.19
CA ALA A 46 17.65 6.86 7.60
C ALA A 46 18.39 5.96 8.61
N SER A 47 19.07 4.91 8.16
CA SER A 47 19.98 4.07 8.93
C SER A 47 21.39 4.28 8.37
N GLY A 48 22.28 4.87 9.15
CA GLY A 48 23.58 5.38 8.70
C GLY A 48 24.66 4.36 8.30
N THR A 49 24.29 3.16 7.83
CA THR A 49 25.21 2.14 7.30
C THR A 49 24.49 1.26 6.28
N ASP A 50 25.10 1.03 5.11
CA ASP A 50 24.68 0.07 4.06
C ASP A 50 24.95 -1.40 4.44
N GLU A 51 25.04 -1.69 5.74
CA GLU A 51 25.34 -3.03 6.26
C GLU A 51 24.08 -3.59 6.92
N GLU A 52 23.61 -4.72 6.42
CA GLU A 52 22.57 -5.55 7.05
C GLU A 52 23.00 -5.89 8.49
N SER A 53 22.13 -5.62 9.47
CA SER A 53 22.27 -6.13 10.83
C SER A 53 22.37 -7.66 10.80
N GLY A 54 23.17 -8.26 11.68
CA GLY A 54 23.35 -9.73 11.68
C GLY A 54 22.04 -10.53 11.76
N SER A 55 20.97 -9.93 12.31
CA SER A 55 19.64 -10.52 12.39
C SER A 55 18.89 -10.65 11.06
N GLU A 56 19.12 -9.76 10.10
CA GLU A 56 18.45 -9.73 8.78
C GLU A 56 19.18 -10.65 7.79
N LYS A 57 20.51 -10.72 7.87
CA LYS A 57 21.32 -11.69 7.11
C LYS A 57 20.96 -13.15 7.42
N GLU A 58 20.80 -13.50 8.69
CA GLU A 58 20.48 -14.88 9.10
C GLU A 58 19.05 -15.32 8.72
N ALA A 59 18.13 -14.37 8.53
CA ALA A 59 16.78 -14.65 8.03
C ALA A 59 16.76 -14.91 6.51
N ASN A 60 17.58 -14.19 5.73
CA ASN A 60 17.68 -14.37 4.28
C ASN A 60 18.38 -15.68 3.88
N ASP A 61 19.41 -16.11 4.63
CA ASP A 61 20.09 -17.41 4.40
C ASP A 61 19.14 -18.61 4.67
N ALA A 62 18.19 -18.47 5.60
CA ALA A 62 17.23 -19.54 5.92
C ALA A 62 16.11 -19.72 4.88
N ASP A 63 15.77 -18.67 4.12
CA ASP A 63 14.73 -18.71 3.08
C ASP A 63 15.26 -19.32 1.77
N THR A 64 16.56 -19.16 1.51
CA THR A 64 17.22 -19.65 0.29
C THR A 64 17.30 -21.19 0.22
N GLU A 65 17.33 -21.90 1.35
CA GLU A 65 17.41 -23.38 1.37
C GLU A 65 16.07 -24.09 1.17
N LYS A 66 14.93 -23.39 1.13
CA LYS A 66 13.61 -24.02 0.98
C LYS A 66 13.04 -24.02 -0.45
N SER A 67 13.72 -23.36 -1.40
CA SER A 67 13.26 -23.20 -2.78
C SER A 67 14.06 -24.01 -3.81
N GLN A 68 14.33 -25.29 -3.52
CA GLN A 68 14.70 -26.27 -4.53
C GLN A 68 13.86 -27.53 -4.37
N GLY A 69 12.81 -27.63 -5.18
CA GLY A 69 12.01 -28.84 -5.26
C GLY A 69 10.82 -28.65 -6.18
N GLY A 70 11.03 -28.83 -7.48
CA GLY A 70 9.94 -29.06 -8.42
C GLY A 70 10.17 -28.43 -9.79
N ASN A 71 10.69 -29.22 -10.73
CA ASN A 71 10.05 -29.45 -12.03
C ASN A 71 10.85 -30.48 -12.83
N GLU A 72 10.32 -31.69 -13.00
CA GLU A 72 10.50 -32.54 -14.19
C GLU A 72 9.17 -33.29 -14.44
N GLU A 73 8.36 -32.76 -15.36
CA GLU A 73 7.40 -33.51 -16.21
C GLU A 73 8.23 -34.37 -17.21
N GLU A 74 7.86 -35.54 -17.74
CA GLU A 74 6.63 -36.00 -18.42
C GLU A 74 6.62 -37.56 -18.57
N GLU A 75 5.40 -38.12 -18.54
CA GLU A 75 4.80 -39.18 -19.38
C GLU A 75 5.42 -40.61 -19.55
N GLU A 76 4.64 -41.65 -19.20
CA GLU A 76 3.82 -42.46 -20.15
C GLU A 76 3.13 -43.69 -19.47
N GLU A 77 1.78 -43.68 -19.53
CA GLU A 77 0.80 -44.72 -19.95
C GLU A 77 0.62 -46.14 -19.31
N GLU A 78 -0.69 -46.41 -19.06
CA GLU A 78 -1.52 -47.65 -19.03
C GLU A 78 -1.29 -48.83 -18.03
N ASP A 79 -2.27 -49.08 -17.13
CA ASP A 79 -3.42 -50.02 -17.34
C ASP A 79 -4.23 -50.33 -16.04
N GLU A 80 -5.56 -50.30 -16.18
CA GLU A 80 -6.69 -50.68 -15.30
C GLU A 80 -6.48 -51.57 -14.04
N LYS A 81 -7.04 -51.13 -12.88
CA LYS A 81 -8.29 -51.70 -12.27
C LYS A 81 -8.57 -51.22 -10.83
N GLY A 82 -9.65 -50.44 -10.69
CA GLY A 82 -10.79 -50.76 -9.81
C GLY A 82 -10.72 -50.47 -8.30
N GLY A 83 -11.47 -49.44 -7.88
CA GLY A 83 -12.38 -49.48 -6.73
C GLY A 83 -12.00 -48.64 -5.50
N ASP A 84 -12.98 -47.83 -5.05
CA ASP A 84 -13.02 -46.95 -3.85
C ASP A 84 -12.20 -45.65 -4.02
N ASP A 85 -12.80 -44.53 -4.44
CA ASP A 85 -13.64 -43.61 -3.63
C ASP A 85 -12.85 -43.02 -2.44
N GLU A 86 -12.04 -41.99 -2.74
CA GLU A 86 -11.63 -40.87 -1.86
C GLU A 86 -10.54 -40.04 -2.57
N GLU A 87 -10.82 -39.57 -3.80
CA GLU A 87 -10.16 -38.35 -4.29
C GLU A 87 -11.00 -37.19 -3.78
N GLU A 88 -10.78 -36.80 -2.52
CA GLU A 88 -11.08 -35.44 -2.09
C GLU A 88 -10.23 -34.51 -2.96
N GLU A 89 -10.76 -34.07 -4.10
CA GLU A 89 -10.40 -32.77 -4.67
C GLU A 89 -10.64 -31.76 -3.55
N GLU A 90 -9.59 -31.41 -2.82
CA GLU A 90 -9.56 -30.24 -1.96
C GLU A 90 -9.87 -29.03 -2.87
N GLU A 91 -11.17 -28.68 -2.98
CA GLU A 91 -11.63 -27.47 -3.64
C GLU A 91 -11.00 -26.29 -2.90
N GLU A 92 -9.85 -25.84 -3.38
CA GLU A 92 -9.12 -24.73 -2.79
C GLU A 92 -10.06 -23.52 -2.77
N VAL A 93 -10.36 -23.04 -1.56
CA VAL A 93 -11.29 -21.93 -1.37
C VAL A 93 -10.69 -20.69 -2.01
N GLU A 94 -11.18 -20.32 -3.20
CA GLU A 94 -10.70 -19.17 -3.96
C GLU A 94 -10.73 -17.88 -3.13
N ASP A 95 -9.69 -17.04 -3.25
CA ASP A 95 -9.68 -15.72 -2.62
C ASP A 95 -10.84 -14.86 -3.17
N LEU A 96 -11.66 -14.35 -2.26
CA LEU A 96 -12.82 -13.52 -2.57
C LEU A 96 -12.43 -12.06 -2.82
N LYS A 97 -11.23 -11.63 -2.39
CA LYS A 97 -10.78 -10.24 -2.52
C LYS A 97 -10.74 -9.77 -3.99
N PRO A 98 -10.09 -10.48 -4.95
CA PRO A 98 -10.05 -10.06 -6.34
C PRO A 98 -11.44 -9.90 -6.95
N LYS A 99 -12.37 -10.82 -6.64
CA LYS A 99 -13.77 -10.76 -7.09
C LYS A 99 -14.44 -9.47 -6.64
N PHE A 100 -14.33 -9.11 -5.36
CA PHE A 100 -14.93 -7.90 -4.84
C PHE A 100 -14.26 -6.62 -5.36
N GLU A 101 -12.94 -6.61 -5.52
CA GLU A 101 -12.21 -5.47 -6.08
C GLU A 101 -12.63 -5.21 -7.53
N GLU A 102 -12.74 -6.25 -8.36
CA GLU A 102 -13.22 -6.12 -9.74
C GLU A 102 -14.67 -5.62 -9.85
N GLU A 103 -15.57 -6.16 -9.04
CA GLU A 103 -16.95 -5.68 -8.97
C GLU A 103 -16.99 -4.20 -8.58
N CYS A 104 -16.16 -3.81 -7.61
CA CYS A 104 -16.05 -2.44 -7.14
C CYS A 104 -15.46 -1.50 -8.20
N MET A 105 -14.49 -1.94 -8.99
CA MET A 105 -13.96 -1.18 -10.13
C MET A 105 -14.99 -0.92 -11.23
N LYS A 106 -16.00 -1.78 -11.37
CA LYS A 106 -17.09 -1.65 -12.37
C LYS A 106 -18.22 -0.74 -11.89
N THR A 107 -18.17 -0.24 -10.66
CA THR A 107 -19.19 0.68 -10.12
C THR A 107 -19.10 2.06 -10.78
N GLN A 108 -20.19 2.83 -10.77
CA GLN A 108 -20.22 4.17 -11.36
C GLN A 108 -19.24 5.15 -10.70
N GLU A 109 -18.90 4.94 -9.43
CA GLU A 109 -17.96 5.79 -8.70
C GLU A 109 -16.51 5.49 -9.05
N CYS A 110 -16.14 4.21 -9.20
CA CYS A 110 -14.75 3.81 -9.47
C CYS A 110 -14.43 3.60 -10.96
N ALA A 111 -15.43 3.39 -11.83
CA ALA A 111 -15.23 3.17 -13.26
C ALA A 111 -14.48 4.31 -13.97
N PRO A 112 -14.72 5.60 -13.69
CA PRO A 112 -13.93 6.69 -14.26
C PRO A 112 -12.45 6.63 -13.87
N LEU A 113 -12.16 6.24 -12.62
CA LEU A 113 -10.79 6.12 -12.12
C LEU A 113 -10.06 4.95 -12.79
N LYS A 114 -10.76 3.84 -13.00
CA LYS A 114 -10.26 2.71 -13.78
C LYS A 114 -9.96 3.13 -15.22
N HIS A 115 -10.84 3.88 -15.86
CA HIS A 115 -10.60 4.39 -17.22
C HIS A 115 -9.34 5.26 -17.29
N HIS A 116 -9.11 6.15 -16.32
CA HIS A 116 -7.90 6.97 -16.28
C HIS A 116 -6.62 6.12 -16.12
N TYR A 117 -6.67 5.07 -15.30
CA TYR A 117 -5.56 4.13 -15.17
C TYR A 117 -5.30 3.38 -16.49
N GLU A 118 -6.34 2.87 -17.16
CA GLU A 118 -6.20 2.17 -18.44
C GLU A 118 -5.66 3.09 -19.55
N GLU A 119 -6.10 4.35 -19.59
CA GLU A 119 -5.57 5.37 -20.52
C GLU A 119 -4.10 5.69 -20.26
N CYS A 120 -3.70 5.80 -18.98
CA CYS A 120 -2.28 5.95 -18.62
C CYS A 120 -1.47 4.72 -19.04
N ALA A 121 -1.97 3.51 -18.74
CA ALA A 121 -1.28 2.27 -19.06
C ALA A 121 -1.08 2.11 -20.57
N GLU A 122 -2.07 2.47 -21.39
CA GLU A 122 -1.95 2.47 -22.85
C GLU A 122 -0.86 3.44 -23.31
N ARG A 123 -0.81 4.65 -22.75
CA ARG A 123 0.21 5.66 -23.09
C ARG A 123 1.62 5.24 -22.69
N VAL A 124 1.78 4.64 -21.50
CA VAL A 124 3.06 4.08 -21.04
C VAL A 124 3.50 2.94 -21.94
N GLN A 125 2.60 2.02 -22.29
CA GLN A 125 2.88 0.90 -23.19
C GLN A 125 3.35 1.40 -24.56
N GLN A 126 2.67 2.39 -25.14
CA GLN A 126 3.07 3.01 -26.41
C GLN A 126 4.49 3.62 -26.32
N GLN A 127 4.82 4.34 -25.23
CA GLN A 127 6.16 4.89 -25.05
C GLN A 127 7.24 3.79 -24.94
N VAL A 128 6.94 2.68 -24.26
CA VAL A 128 7.87 1.54 -24.15
C VAL A 128 8.08 0.89 -25.52
N GLU A 129 7.03 0.71 -26.32
CA GLU A 129 7.12 0.14 -27.67
C GLU A 129 7.89 1.04 -28.63
N GLU A 130 7.68 2.37 -28.58
CA GLU A 130 8.31 3.32 -29.49
C GLU A 130 9.74 3.71 -29.11
N HIS A 131 10.04 3.78 -27.82
CA HIS A 131 11.28 4.36 -27.30
C HIS A 131 12.10 3.39 -26.44
N GLY A 132 11.60 2.18 -26.18
CA GLY A 132 12.21 1.20 -25.28
C GLY A 132 12.13 1.58 -23.80
N LYS A 133 11.50 2.71 -23.46
CA LYS A 133 11.28 3.19 -22.09
C LYS A 133 10.14 4.20 -22.04
N ALA A 134 9.37 4.19 -20.95
CA ALA A 134 8.41 5.24 -20.63
C ALA A 134 9.08 6.38 -19.85
N GLN A 135 8.55 7.60 -20.00
CA GLN A 135 8.97 8.78 -19.25
C GLN A 135 8.01 9.14 -18.09
N GLU A 136 6.88 8.43 -18.00
CA GLU A 136 5.88 8.58 -16.95
C GLU A 136 5.53 7.20 -16.38
N ASP A 137 4.91 7.20 -15.20
CA ASP A 137 4.35 6.03 -14.53
C ASP A 137 2.88 6.28 -14.17
N CYS A 138 2.11 5.20 -13.99
CA CYS A 138 0.67 5.26 -13.71
C CYS A 138 0.34 5.03 -12.24
N VAL A 139 1.30 5.30 -11.35
CA VAL A 139 1.15 4.97 -9.93
C VAL A 139 0.06 5.82 -9.28
N GLU A 140 -0.04 7.09 -9.65
CA GLU A 140 -1.09 7.99 -9.14
C GLU A 140 -2.49 7.51 -9.53
N GLU A 141 -2.72 7.21 -10.81
CA GLU A 141 -4.01 6.70 -11.31
C GLU A 141 -4.34 5.33 -10.70
N PHE A 142 -3.34 4.48 -10.52
CA PHE A 142 -3.49 3.21 -9.81
C PHE A 142 -3.92 3.42 -8.36
N PHE A 143 -3.29 4.35 -7.63
CA PHE A 143 -3.69 4.68 -6.27
C PHE A 143 -5.11 5.21 -6.19
N HIS A 144 -5.53 6.07 -7.11
CA HIS A 144 -6.92 6.54 -7.15
C HIS A 144 -7.91 5.41 -7.42
N MET A 145 -7.64 4.57 -8.42
CA MET A 145 -8.46 3.40 -8.75
C MET A 145 -8.56 2.43 -7.56
N MET A 146 -7.43 2.02 -7.00
CA MET A 146 -7.36 1.04 -5.91
C MET A 146 -7.90 1.59 -4.61
N HIS A 147 -7.74 2.88 -4.32
CA HIS A 147 -8.33 3.50 -3.14
C HIS A 147 -9.86 3.40 -3.19
N CYS A 148 -10.46 3.73 -4.34
CA CYS A 148 -11.90 3.61 -4.54
C CYS A 148 -12.37 2.15 -4.46
N ALA A 149 -11.71 1.24 -5.18
CA ALA A 149 -12.07 -0.18 -5.20
C ALA A 149 -11.94 -0.81 -3.80
N SER A 150 -10.88 -0.50 -3.06
CA SER A 150 -10.63 -1.04 -1.71
C SER A 150 -11.65 -0.55 -0.69
N GLN A 151 -12.05 0.73 -0.74
CA GLN A 151 -13.08 1.27 0.14
C GLN A 151 -14.44 0.58 -0.09
N CYS A 152 -14.75 0.25 -1.34
CA CYS A 152 -15.95 -0.50 -1.70
C CYS A 152 -15.85 -2.01 -1.34
N ALA A 153 -14.69 -2.63 -1.54
CA ALA A 153 -14.49 -4.07 -1.39
C ALA A 153 -14.31 -4.50 0.07
N ALA A 154 -13.60 -3.71 0.89
CA ALA A 154 -13.31 -4.05 2.28
C ALA A 154 -14.55 -4.48 3.10
N PRO A 155 -15.66 -3.72 3.15
CA PRO A 155 -16.82 -4.14 3.95
C PRO A 155 -17.54 -5.38 3.39
N LYS A 156 -17.34 -5.74 2.11
CA LYS A 156 -17.91 -6.96 1.50
C LYS A 156 -17.04 -8.17 1.84
N LEU A 157 -15.72 -8.01 1.68
CA LEU A 157 -14.72 -9.03 1.97
C LEU A 157 -14.80 -9.49 3.43
N PHE A 158 -14.75 -8.58 4.40
CA PHE A 158 -14.80 -8.93 5.82
C PHE A 158 -16.13 -9.54 6.29
N ARG A 159 -17.21 -9.45 5.49
CA ARG A 159 -18.47 -10.15 5.76
C ARG A 159 -18.48 -11.58 5.21
N ALA A 160 -17.69 -11.84 4.18
CA ALA A 160 -17.62 -13.12 3.49
C ALA A 160 -16.59 -14.06 4.11
N LEU A 161 -15.52 -13.49 4.69
CA LEU A 161 -14.56 -14.23 5.51
C LEU A 161 -15.22 -14.66 6.83
N ARG A 162 -15.09 -15.94 7.19
CA ARG A 162 -15.61 -16.55 8.43
C ARG A 162 -14.49 -16.89 9.40
#